data_AF-G2WRE3-F1
#
_entry.id   AF-G2WRE3-F1
#
_cell.length_a   1.000
_cell.length_b   1.000
_cell.length_c   1.000
_cell.angle_alpha   90.00
_cell.angle_beta   90.00
_cell.angle_gamma   90.00
#
_symmetry.space_group_name_H-M   'P 1'
#
loop_
_entity.id
_entity.type
_entity.pdbx_description
1 polymer ?
#
loop_
_entity_poly.entity_id
_entity_poly.type
_entity_poly.pdbx_seq_one_letter_code
_entity_poly.pdbx_strand_id
1 'polypeptide(L)'
;MVGAHVKGNLRMVFLDGDDRLLRRDGGLAALEPEEVRIACAERGVDVLGKGDGELRQRLGDWLRLTADEDPADRRRRMTVLLTTRVDNWPTTSNFALPEWHL
;
A
#
# COMPACT_ATOMS: atom_id res chain seq x y z
N MET A 1 17.66 2.14 -20.14
CA MET A 1 16.81 1.82 -18.96
C MET A 1 15.70 2.86 -18.74
N VAL A 2 14.91 3.21 -19.77
CA VAL A 2 13.85 4.24 -19.64
C VAL A 2 12.49 3.65 -19.23
N GLY A 3 12.25 2.37 -19.54
CA GLY A 3 10.94 1.72 -19.30
C GLY A 3 10.62 1.36 -17.85
N ALA A 4 11.63 1.20 -16.98
CA ALA A 4 11.40 0.79 -15.58
C ALA A 4 10.80 1.92 -14.74
N HIS A 5 11.29 3.16 -14.91
CA HIS A 5 10.79 4.34 -14.20
C HIS A 5 9.36 4.72 -14.62
N VAL A 6 9.00 4.53 -15.89
CA VAL A 6 7.62 4.79 -16.35
C VAL A 6 6.65 3.78 -15.72
N LYS A 7 7.03 2.50 -15.67
CA LYS A 7 6.23 1.46 -15.03
C LYS A 7 6.07 1.67 -13.51
N GLY A 8 7.15 2.09 -12.83
CA GLY A 8 7.11 2.46 -11.42
C GLY A 8 6.11 3.58 -11.14
N ASN A 9 6.20 4.68 -11.87
CA ASN A 9 5.27 5.80 -11.75
C ASN A 9 3.80 5.40 -11.98
N LEU A 10 3.51 4.60 -13.02
CA LEU A 10 2.14 4.14 -13.28
C LEU A 10 1.61 3.25 -12.14
N ARG A 11 2.47 2.40 -11.56
CA ARG A 11 2.11 1.58 -10.40
C ARG A 11 1.75 2.44 -9.19
N MET A 12 2.52 3.48 -8.93
CA MET A 12 2.28 4.41 -7.81
C MET A 12 0.96 5.17 -7.99
N VAL A 13 0.67 5.64 -9.20
CA VAL A 13 -0.60 6.31 -9.50
C VAL A 13 -1.79 5.39 -9.32
N PHE A 14 -1.67 4.13 -9.76
CA PHE A 14 -2.71 3.12 -9.58
C PHE A 14 -2.97 2.86 -8.09
N LEU A 15 -1.93 2.56 -7.29
CA LEU A 15 -2.09 2.25 -5.88
C LEU A 15 -2.62 3.43 -5.07
N ASP A 16 -2.18 4.66 -5.35
CA ASP A 16 -2.71 5.86 -4.69
C ASP A 16 -4.17 6.15 -5.05
N GLY A 17 -4.59 5.81 -6.28
CA GLY A 17 -5.98 5.86 -6.69
C GLY A 17 -6.83 4.83 -5.95
N ASP A 18 -6.38 3.58 -5.93
CA ASP A 18 -7.04 2.45 -5.26
C ASP A 18 -7.18 2.70 -3.75
N ASP A 19 -6.10 3.14 -3.07
CA ASP A 19 -6.13 3.50 -1.66
C ASP A 19 -7.15 4.61 -1.35
N ARG A 20 -7.31 5.58 -2.25
CA ARG A 20 -8.30 6.66 -2.10
C ARG A 20 -9.73 6.13 -2.24
N LEU A 21 -9.98 5.23 -3.18
CA LEU A 21 -11.28 4.58 -3.34
C LEU A 21 -11.62 3.73 -2.10
N LEU A 22 -10.69 2.91 -1.63
CA LEU A 22 -10.86 2.09 -0.43
C LEU A 22 -11.20 2.93 0.80
N ARG A 23 -10.50 4.05 1.03
CA ARG A 23 -10.80 4.94 2.18
C ARG A 23 -12.16 5.61 2.08
N ARG A 24 -12.65 5.90 0.87
CA ARG A 24 -13.93 6.59 0.64
C ARG A 24 -15.12 5.64 0.68
N ASP A 25 -14.98 4.46 0.09
CA ASP A 25 -16.11 3.59 -0.25
C ASP A 25 -16.22 2.40 0.72
N GLY A 26 -16.44 2.70 2.01
CA GLY A 26 -16.74 1.69 3.03
C GLY A 26 -15.54 0.96 3.65
N GLY A 27 -14.32 1.24 3.18
CA GLY A 27 -13.10 0.69 3.78
C GLY A 27 -12.95 -0.81 3.57
N LEU A 28 -12.08 -1.42 4.38
CA LEU A 28 -11.83 -2.86 4.37
C LEU A 28 -13.12 -3.68 4.49
N ALA A 29 -14.09 -3.21 5.28
CA ALA A 29 -15.32 -3.95 5.57
C ALA A 29 -16.21 -4.15 4.33
N ALA A 30 -16.05 -3.34 3.30
CA ALA A 30 -16.81 -3.45 2.05
C ALA A 30 -16.23 -4.48 1.07
N LEU A 31 -15.02 -4.99 1.33
CA LEU A 31 -14.35 -5.92 0.44
C LEU A 31 -14.72 -7.38 0.71
N GLU A 32 -14.94 -8.14 -0.35
CA GLU A 32 -15.00 -9.59 -0.32
C GLU A 32 -13.60 -10.20 -0.06
N PRO A 33 -13.49 -11.43 0.48
CA PRO A 33 -12.21 -12.05 0.82
C PRO A 33 -11.20 -12.11 -0.33
N GLU A 34 -11.66 -12.33 -1.57
CA GLU A 34 -10.78 -12.35 -2.73
C GLU A 34 -10.27 -10.95 -3.11
N GLU A 35 -11.10 -9.92 -2.95
CA GLU A 35 -10.67 -8.54 -3.18
C GLU A 35 -9.61 -8.11 -2.16
N VAL A 36 -9.71 -8.57 -0.91
CA VAL A 36 -8.67 -8.38 0.09
C VAL A 36 -7.36 -9.06 -0.34
N ARG A 37 -7.41 -10.29 -0.85
CA ARG A 37 -6.23 -11.01 -1.35
C ARG A 37 -5.57 -10.26 -2.51
N ILE A 38 -6.36 -9.83 -3.50
CA ILE A 38 -5.85 -9.07 -4.64
C ILE A 38 -5.22 -7.75 -4.18
N ALA A 39 -5.92 -6.98 -3.34
CA ALA A 39 -5.43 -5.72 -2.81
C ALA A 39 -4.12 -5.88 -2.02
N CYS A 40 -3.98 -6.96 -1.24
CA CYS A 40 -2.74 -7.31 -0.56
C CYS A 40 -1.60 -7.63 -1.53
N ALA A 41 -1.85 -8.52 -2.50
CA ALA A 41 -0.86 -8.92 -3.49
C ALA A 41 -0.36 -7.72 -4.32
N GLU A 42 -1.27 -6.80 -4.67
CA GLU A 42 -0.93 -5.58 -5.40
C GLU A 42 0.04 -4.66 -4.62
N ARG A 43 0.04 -4.77 -3.29
CA ARG A 43 0.90 -4.02 -2.37
C ARG A 43 2.15 -4.79 -1.95
N GLY A 44 2.42 -5.93 -2.59
CA GLY A 44 3.59 -6.77 -2.32
C GLY A 44 3.48 -7.60 -1.04
N VAL A 45 2.28 -7.77 -0.49
CA VAL A 45 2.02 -8.65 0.65
C VAL A 45 1.87 -10.09 0.15
N ASP A 46 2.58 -11.03 0.78
CA ASP A 46 2.42 -12.46 0.49
C ASP A 46 1.05 -12.96 0.98
N VAL A 47 0.27 -13.55 0.08
CA VAL A 47 -1.09 -14.03 0.31
C VAL A 47 -1.20 -15.55 0.41
N LEU A 48 -0.11 -16.28 0.15
CA LEU A 48 -0.13 -17.74 0.15
C LEU A 48 -0.18 -18.26 1.60
N GLY A 49 -1.16 -19.13 1.88
CA GLY A 49 -1.36 -19.70 3.21
C GLY A 49 -1.85 -18.71 4.27
N LYS A 50 -2.18 -17.46 3.90
CA LYS A 50 -2.68 -16.43 4.82
C LYS A 50 -4.19 -16.45 4.92
N GLY A 51 -4.71 -16.30 6.14
CA GLY A 51 -6.14 -16.18 6.41
C GLY A 51 -6.66 -14.76 6.16
N ASP A 52 -7.97 -14.63 5.92
CA ASP A 52 -8.63 -13.34 5.62
C ASP A 52 -8.37 -12.27 6.69
N GLY A 53 -8.48 -12.62 7.97
CA GLY A 53 -8.23 -11.69 9.08
C GLY A 53 -6.80 -11.12 9.09
N GLU A 54 -5.80 -11.96 8.82
CA GLU A 54 -4.40 -11.51 8.71
C GLU A 54 -4.22 -10.56 7.53
N LEU A 55 -4.80 -10.89 6.37
CA LEU A 55 -4.71 -10.05 5.18
C LEU A 55 -5.42 -8.70 5.35
N ARG A 56 -6.60 -8.68 5.98
CA ARG A 56 -7.29 -7.43 6.33
C ARG A 56 -6.47 -6.57 7.29
N GLN A 57 -5.78 -7.18 8.26
CA GLN A 57 -4.88 -6.46 9.14
C GLN A 57 -3.72 -5.84 8.35
N ARG A 58 -3.06 -6.60 7.47
CA ARG A 58 -1.94 -6.08 6.65
C ARG A 58 -2.40 -4.97 5.71
N LEU A 59 -3.57 -5.10 5.08
CA LEU A 59 -4.13 -4.06 4.22
C LEU A 59 -4.51 -2.81 5.02
N GLY A 60 -5.02 -2.97 6.24
CA GLY A 60 -5.29 -1.87 7.16
C GLY A 60 -4.03 -1.12 7.59
N ASP A 61 -2.96 -1.85 7.90
CA ASP A 61 -1.66 -1.26 8.20
C ASP A 61 -1.12 -0.46 7.02
N TRP A 62 -1.20 -1.00 5.80
CA TRP A 62 -0.85 -0.25 4.58
C TRP A 62 -1.64 1.06 4.48
N LEU A 63 -2.97 1.01 4.58
CA LEU A 63 -3.83 2.18 4.41
C LEU A 63 -3.56 3.26 5.46
N ARG A 64 -3.27 2.85 6.70
CA ARG A 64 -2.91 3.73 7.82
C ARG A 64 -1.53 4.36 7.66
N LEU A 65 -0.54 3.57 7.24
CA LEU A 65 0.84 4.02 7.10
C LEU A 65 1.05 4.91 5.87
N THR A 66 0.21 4.80 4.85
CA THR A 66 0.26 5.60 3.62
C THR A 66 -0.72 6.77 3.62
N ALA A 67 -1.59 6.90 4.62
CA ALA A 67 -2.53 8.02 4.70
C ALA A 67 -1.75 9.32 4.98
N ASP A 68 -1.84 10.26 4.03
CA ASP A 68 -1.39 11.64 4.19
C ASP A 68 -2.21 12.57 3.29
N GLU A 69 -2.30 13.84 3.66
CA GLU A 69 -2.94 14.86 2.84
C GLU A 69 -2.06 15.22 1.63
N ASP A 70 -0.74 15.27 1.81
CA ASP A 70 0.21 15.60 0.73
C ASP A 70 0.42 14.39 -0.21
N PRO A 71 0.06 14.51 -1.51
CA PRO A 71 0.29 13.46 -2.50
C PRO A 71 1.76 13.02 -2.63
N ALA A 72 2.72 13.93 -2.45
CA ALA A 72 4.14 13.60 -2.54
C ALA A 72 4.58 12.70 -1.38
N ASP A 73 4.13 13.00 -0.17
CA ASP A 73 4.44 12.19 1.01
C ASP A 73 3.72 10.84 0.98
N ARG A 74 2.49 10.76 0.48
CA ARG A 74 1.83 9.46 0.23
C ARG A 74 2.69 8.55 -0.66
N ARG A 75 3.25 9.09 -1.75
CA ARG A 75 4.13 8.33 -2.66
C ARG A 75 5.44 7.91 -2.00
N ARG A 76 6.05 8.78 -1.19
CA ARG A 76 7.25 8.43 -0.41
C ARG A 76 6.96 7.32 0.60
N ARG A 77 5.83 7.38 1.29
CA ARG A 77 5.38 6.34 2.23
C ARG A 77 5.14 5.01 1.53
N MET A 78 4.41 4.99 0.42
CA MET A 78 4.23 3.80 -0.42
C MET A 78 5.57 3.23 -0.88
N THR A 79 6.52 4.09 -1.28
CA THR A 79 7.87 3.67 -1.66
C THR A 79 8.58 2.94 -0.52
N VAL A 80 8.53 3.48 0.70
CA VAL A 80 9.08 2.81 1.89
C VAL A 80 8.44 1.43 2.08
N LEU A 81 7.11 1.33 2.03
CA LEU A 81 6.43 0.04 2.25
C LEU A 81 6.71 -0.99 1.15
N LEU A 82 6.71 -0.59 -0.13
CA LEU A 82 6.98 -1.49 -1.28
C LEU A 82 8.42 -2.01 -1.31
N THR A 83 9.35 -1.27 -0.71
CA THR A 83 10.77 -1.63 -0.65
C THR A 83 11.19 -2.27 0.68
N THR A 84 10.25 -2.39 1.62
CA THR A 84 10.47 -2.96 2.95
C THR A 84 9.67 -4.25 3.09
N ARG A 85 10.29 -5.32 3.63
CA ARG A 85 9.55 -6.54 3.96
C ARG A 85 8.41 -6.22 4.92
N VAL A 86 7.24 -6.83 4.71
CA VAL A 86 6.00 -6.55 5.47
C VAL A 86 6.19 -6.66 6.98
N ASP A 87 6.99 -7.63 7.45
CA ASP A 87 7.28 -7.81 8.89
C ASP A 87 8.15 -6.70 9.51
N ASN A 88 8.79 -5.89 8.66
CA ASN A 88 9.62 -4.75 9.07
C ASN A 88 8.97 -3.41 8.72
N TRP A 89 7.69 -3.38 8.35
CA TRP A 89 6.99 -2.11 8.14
C TRP A 89 7.00 -1.25 9.41
N PRO A 90 6.99 0.09 9.26
CA PRO A 90 6.84 1.00 10.40
C PRO A 90 5.58 0.69 11.19
N THR A 91 5.65 0.77 12.52
CA THR A 91 4.49 0.50 13.38
C THR A 91 3.60 1.74 13.53
N THR A 92 4.17 2.94 13.44
CA THR A 92 3.46 4.23 13.50
C THR A 92 3.56 4.95 12.16
N SER A 93 2.70 5.94 11.91
CA SER A 93 2.74 6.76 10.69
C SER A 93 3.80 7.88 10.75
N ASN A 94 4.49 8.04 11.89
CA ASN A 94 5.57 9.02 12.06
C ASN A 94 6.93 8.35 11.85
N PHE A 95 7.27 8.08 10.60
CA PHE A 95 8.57 7.50 10.21
C PHE A 95 9.26 8.39 9.17
N ALA A 96 10.59 8.32 9.13
CA ALA A 96 11.38 9.12 8.21
C ALA A 96 11.05 8.77 6.75
N LEU A 97 10.84 9.80 5.93
CA LEU A 97 10.58 9.66 4.51
C LEU A 97 11.85 9.92 3.70
N PRO A 98 12.14 9.11 2.67
CA PRO A 98 13.23 9.40 1.75
C PRO A 98 12.94 10.68 0.95
N GLU A 99 14.01 11.35 0.48
CA GLU A 99 13.86 12.49 -0.44
C GLU A 99 13.34 12.05 -1.84
N TRP A 100 13.47 10.77 -2.17
CA TRP A 100 13.11 10.15 -3.44
C TRP A 100 11.84 9.29 -3.35
N HIS A 101 11.22 8.99 -4.49
CA HIS A 101 10.14 8.00 -4.63
C HIS A 101 10.29 7.19 -5.93
N LEU A 102 9.61 6.04 -6.03
CA LEU A 102 9.56 5.20 -7.23
C LEU A 102 8.80 5.85 -8.40
#